data_AF-A0AAD7HEJ4-F1
#
_entry.id   AF-A0AAD7HEJ4-F1
#
_cell.length_a   1.000
_cell.length_b   1.000
_cell.length_c   1.000
_cell.angle_alpha   90.00
_cell.angle_beta   90.00
_cell.angle_gamma   90.00
#
_symmetry.space_group_name_H-M   'P 1'
#
loop_
_entity.id
_entity.type
_entity.pdbx_description
1 polymer ?
#
loop_
_entity_poly.entity_id
_entity_poly.type
_entity_poly.pdbx_seq_one_letter_code
_entity_poly.pdbx_strand_id
1 'polypeptide(L)'
;ALQLASSRPDMIFVAKLLNHGADPNIWGGKYGTALIVASSQGHVANVKELLAKGADINAQGGDYGTALQAASYRGHIEVIQLLVKMGADVNAQGGTYGTALQAASSGGHIEVIQLLVEKGADVNAQGGFYGTALQAALSGGYIEVIQLLVEKGADVNAQGKYLSLVRIRSSSGIRRWLLWDSKWTMDLGPWIMDRRPVT
;
A
#
# COMPACT_ATOMS: atom_id res chain seq x y z
N ALA A 1 -0.10 -21.97 14.75
CA ALA A 1 -1.26 -21.80 15.64
C ALA A 1 -1.59 -20.33 15.86
N LEU A 2 -0.60 -19.52 16.24
CA LEU A 2 -0.80 -18.09 16.48
C LEU A 2 -1.31 -17.34 15.24
N GLN A 3 -0.76 -17.59 14.05
CA GLN A 3 -1.22 -16.97 12.80
C GLN A 3 -2.68 -17.30 12.46
N LEU A 4 -3.09 -18.56 12.68
CA LEU A 4 -4.48 -19.01 12.49
C LEU A 4 -5.42 -18.38 13.54
N ALA A 5 -4.95 -18.16 14.76
CA ALA A 5 -5.72 -17.42 15.75
C ALA A 5 -5.86 -15.94 15.34
N SER A 6 -4.77 -15.34 14.84
CA SER A 6 -4.73 -13.95 14.38
C SER A 6 -5.61 -13.68 13.15
N SER A 7 -5.95 -14.70 12.37
CA SER A 7 -6.91 -14.57 11.26
C SER A 7 -8.38 -14.54 11.71
N ARG A 8 -8.65 -14.70 13.01
CA ARG A 8 -9.99 -14.64 13.61
C ARG A 8 -10.09 -13.39 14.49
N PRO A 9 -11.26 -12.74 14.56
CA PRO A 9 -11.43 -11.50 15.32
C PRO A 9 -11.33 -11.69 16.84
N ASP A 10 -11.28 -12.94 17.29
CA ASP A 10 -11.20 -13.30 18.70
C ASP A 10 -9.78 -13.17 19.26
N MET A 11 -9.56 -12.08 20.01
CA MET A 11 -8.31 -11.81 20.71
C MET A 11 -8.03 -12.78 21.86
N ILE A 12 -9.05 -13.45 22.43
CA ILE A 12 -8.87 -14.35 23.58
C ILE A 12 -7.93 -15.51 23.22
N PHE A 13 -8.09 -16.09 22.03
CA PHE A 13 -7.19 -17.17 21.58
C PHE A 13 -5.76 -16.66 21.33
N VAL A 14 -5.60 -15.47 20.77
CA VAL A 14 -4.30 -14.85 20.54
C VAL A 14 -3.59 -14.60 21.88
N ALA A 15 -4.25 -13.93 22.81
CA ALA A 15 -3.72 -13.63 24.14
C ALA A 15 -3.37 -14.92 24.90
N LYS A 16 -4.23 -15.95 24.83
CA LYS A 16 -3.96 -17.24 25.46
C LYS A 16 -2.68 -17.87 24.92
N LEU A 17 -2.50 -17.91 23.60
CA LEU A 17 -1.30 -18.48 22.99
C LEU A 17 -0.03 -17.72 23.38
N LEU A 18 -0.07 -16.38 23.35
CA LEU A 18 1.06 -15.54 23.73
C LEU A 18 1.43 -15.71 25.22
N ASN A 19 0.42 -15.81 26.10
CA ASN A 19 0.64 -16.06 27.53
C ASN A 19 1.22 -17.46 27.82
N HIS A 20 1.07 -18.43 26.91
CA HIS A 20 1.70 -19.76 27.00
C HIS A 20 3.07 -19.81 26.30
N GLY A 21 3.68 -18.65 26.00
CA GLY A 21 5.02 -18.58 25.44
C GLY A 21 5.10 -18.74 23.93
N ALA A 22 3.99 -18.59 23.20
CA ALA A 22 4.05 -18.51 21.74
C ALA A 22 4.85 -17.27 21.32
N ASP A 23 5.88 -17.47 20.51
CA ASP A 23 6.68 -16.37 19.95
C ASP A 23 5.88 -15.63 18.84
N PRO A 24 5.61 -14.32 18.99
CA PRO A 24 4.84 -13.54 18.02
C PRO A 24 5.56 -13.34 16.68
N ASN A 25 6.88 -13.57 16.63
CA ASN A 25 7.72 -13.29 15.46
C ASN A 25 7.93 -14.52 14.57
N ILE A 26 7.31 -15.65 14.90
CA ILE A 26 7.39 -16.86 14.08
C ILE A 26 6.80 -16.61 12.69
N TRP A 27 7.59 -16.94 11.67
CA TRP A 27 7.20 -16.84 10.27
C TRP A 27 6.27 -18.00 9.88
N GLY A 28 5.07 -17.66 9.37
CA GLY A 28 4.03 -18.59 8.95
C GLY A 28 4.05 -18.94 7.45
N GLY A 29 5.17 -18.78 6.76
CA GLY A 29 5.27 -19.02 5.32
C GLY A 29 4.58 -17.94 4.49
N LYS A 30 3.67 -18.34 3.59
CA LYS A 30 2.98 -17.45 2.63
C LYS A 30 2.23 -16.28 3.27
N TYR A 31 1.73 -16.45 4.50
CA TYR A 31 0.93 -15.44 5.17
C TYR A 31 1.74 -14.45 6.03
N GLY A 32 3.02 -14.71 6.26
CA GLY A 32 3.88 -13.89 7.11
C GLY A 32 3.72 -14.18 8.61
N THR A 33 4.03 -13.19 9.45
CA THR A 33 3.91 -13.28 10.92
C THR A 33 2.46 -13.14 11.37
N ALA A 34 2.19 -13.42 12.64
CA ALA A 34 0.86 -13.24 13.23
C ALA A 34 0.36 -11.78 13.12
N LEU A 35 1.28 -10.81 13.21
CA LEU A 35 0.99 -9.39 13.07
C LEU A 35 0.54 -9.03 11.65
N ILE A 36 1.21 -9.58 10.62
CA ILE A 36 0.82 -9.39 9.22
C ILE A 36 -0.59 -9.94 8.97
N VAL A 37 -0.88 -11.14 9.49
CA VAL A 37 -2.21 -11.76 9.34
C VAL A 37 -3.30 -10.92 10.02
N ALA A 38 -3.12 -10.55 11.29
CA ALA A 38 -4.08 -9.71 12.01
C ALA A 38 -4.33 -8.37 11.29
N SER A 39 -3.26 -7.77 10.76
CA SER A 39 -3.32 -6.49 10.04
C SER A 39 -4.05 -6.61 8.71
N SER A 40 -3.84 -7.71 7.96
CA SER A 40 -4.55 -8.00 6.71
C SER A 40 -6.05 -8.25 6.89
N GLN A 41 -6.49 -8.59 8.10
CA GLN A 41 -7.88 -8.86 8.43
C GLN A 41 -8.55 -7.68 9.16
N GLY A 42 -7.81 -6.61 9.45
CA GLY A 42 -8.34 -5.45 10.16
C GLY A 42 -8.60 -5.68 11.65
N HIS A 43 -7.96 -6.70 12.25
CA HIS A 43 -8.24 -7.13 13.62
C HIS A 43 -7.47 -6.27 14.64
N VAL A 44 -7.94 -5.06 14.90
CA VAL A 44 -7.27 -4.05 15.74
C VAL A 44 -6.89 -4.59 17.12
N ALA A 45 -7.78 -5.36 17.78
CA ALA A 45 -7.50 -5.94 19.09
C ALA A 45 -6.32 -6.92 19.06
N ASN A 46 -6.25 -7.77 18.03
CA ASN A 46 -5.15 -8.71 17.85
C ASN A 46 -3.84 -7.98 17.56
N VAL A 47 -3.88 -6.93 16.73
CA VAL A 47 -2.69 -6.10 16.44
C VAL A 47 -2.15 -5.47 17.72
N LYS A 48 -3.01 -4.90 18.57
CA LYS A 48 -2.61 -4.33 19.86
C LYS A 48 -1.95 -5.37 20.77
N GLU A 49 -2.58 -6.54 20.92
CA GLU A 49 -2.06 -7.60 21.80
C GLU A 49 -0.71 -8.14 21.29
N LEU A 50 -0.57 -8.37 19.98
CA LEU A 50 0.68 -8.84 19.39
C LEU A 50 1.82 -7.86 19.61
N LEU A 51 1.58 -6.56 19.36
CA LEU A 51 2.59 -5.52 19.61
C LEU A 51 2.95 -5.41 21.10
N ALA A 52 1.96 -5.50 21.99
CA ALA A 52 2.19 -5.49 23.44
C ALA A 52 3.03 -6.69 23.91
N LYS A 53 3.02 -7.81 23.17
CA LYS A 53 3.80 -9.02 23.44
C LYS A 53 5.12 -9.10 22.66
N GLY A 54 5.56 -8.00 22.05
CA GLY A 54 6.87 -7.91 21.40
C GLY A 54 6.91 -8.43 19.96
N ALA A 55 5.77 -8.42 19.26
CA ALA A 55 5.80 -8.57 17.80
C ALA A 55 6.62 -7.44 17.17
N ASP A 56 7.55 -7.79 16.30
CA ASP A 56 8.31 -6.83 15.50
C ASP A 56 7.37 -6.17 14.49
N ILE A 57 7.19 -4.86 14.67
CA ILE A 57 6.27 -4.03 13.88
C ILE A 57 6.68 -3.93 12.41
N ASN A 58 7.97 -4.07 12.12
CA ASN A 58 8.54 -3.97 10.79
C ASN A 58 8.95 -5.35 10.23
N ALA A 59 8.54 -6.43 10.88
CA ALA A 59 8.78 -7.79 10.41
C ALA A 59 8.27 -7.95 8.97
N GLN A 60 9.14 -8.53 8.12
CA GLN A 60 8.83 -8.81 6.74
C GLN A 60 8.47 -10.29 6.54
N GLY A 61 7.46 -10.56 5.73
CA GLY A 61 7.12 -11.92 5.33
C GLY A 61 5.83 -12.04 4.54
N GLY A 62 5.68 -13.20 3.90
CA GLY A 62 4.50 -13.51 3.09
C GLY A 62 4.36 -12.61 1.86
N ASP A 63 3.20 -12.69 1.22
CA ASP A 63 2.94 -11.97 -0.03
C ASP A 63 2.89 -10.44 0.14
N TYR A 64 2.54 -9.96 1.34
CA TYR A 64 2.34 -8.54 1.65
C TYR A 64 3.63 -7.78 1.96
N GLY A 65 4.65 -8.42 2.53
CA GLY A 65 5.81 -7.73 3.08
C GLY A 65 5.62 -7.43 4.57
N THR A 66 5.15 -6.24 4.93
CA THR A 66 4.94 -5.79 6.32
C THR A 66 3.47 -5.77 6.72
N ALA A 67 3.23 -5.61 8.03
CA ALA A 67 1.90 -5.41 8.58
C ALA A 67 1.21 -4.15 8.02
N LEU A 68 1.98 -3.07 7.84
CA LEU A 68 1.47 -1.81 7.29
C LEU A 68 1.05 -1.96 5.84
N GLN A 69 1.82 -2.69 5.02
CA GLN A 69 1.46 -2.99 3.63
C GLN A 69 0.20 -3.85 3.53
N ALA A 70 0.09 -4.87 4.38
CA ALA A 70 -1.08 -5.75 4.42
C ALA A 70 -2.38 -4.97 4.75
N ALA A 71 -2.34 -4.12 5.78
CA ALA A 71 -3.47 -3.27 6.15
C ALA A 71 -3.80 -2.25 5.05
N SER A 72 -2.77 -1.70 4.39
CA SER A 72 -2.91 -0.71 3.32
C SER A 72 -3.56 -1.29 2.07
N TYR A 73 -3.15 -2.48 1.65
CA TYR A 73 -3.78 -3.18 0.52
C TYR A 73 -5.27 -3.49 0.77
N ARG A 74 -5.63 -3.74 2.02
CA ARG A 74 -7.00 -4.13 2.43
C ARG A 74 -7.87 -2.95 2.89
N GLY A 75 -7.32 -1.73 2.96
CA GLY A 75 -8.08 -0.54 3.32
C GLY A 75 -8.35 -0.36 4.81
N HIS A 76 -7.58 -1.01 5.70
CA HIS A 76 -7.87 -1.03 7.14
C HIS A 76 -7.29 0.19 7.88
N ILE A 77 -7.96 1.34 7.78
CA ILE A 77 -7.49 2.63 8.33
C ILE A 77 -7.15 2.58 9.81
N GLU A 78 -8.00 1.99 10.66
CA GLU A 78 -7.75 1.93 12.10
C GLU A 78 -6.46 1.16 12.45
N VAL A 79 -6.18 0.08 11.70
CA VAL A 79 -4.93 -0.68 11.86
C VAL A 79 -3.73 0.16 11.39
N ILE A 80 -3.85 0.87 10.27
CA ILE A 80 -2.78 1.73 9.75
C ILE A 80 -2.43 2.83 10.75
N GLN A 81 -3.45 3.52 11.28
CA GLN A 81 -3.24 4.55 12.30
C GLN A 81 -2.55 3.99 13.55
N LEU A 82 -2.95 2.79 14.00
CA LEU A 82 -2.32 2.13 15.13
C LEU A 82 -0.85 1.78 14.84
N LEU A 83 -0.56 1.16 13.70
CA LEU A 83 0.80 0.75 13.33
C LEU A 83 1.73 1.96 13.21
N VAL A 84 1.30 3.01 12.50
CA VAL A 84 2.09 4.25 12.38
C VAL A 84 2.31 4.91 13.74
N LYS A 85 1.29 4.95 14.61
CA LYS A 85 1.42 5.47 15.97
C LYS A 85 2.46 4.69 16.79
N MET A 86 2.60 3.39 16.55
CA MET A 86 3.53 2.50 17.24
C MET A 86 4.92 2.46 16.59
N GLY A 87 5.19 3.30 15.59
CA GLY A 87 6.52 3.44 14.98
C GLY A 87 6.77 2.52 13.79
N ALA A 88 5.73 2.05 13.10
CA ALA A 88 5.90 1.35 11.82
C ALA A 88 6.60 2.26 10.80
N ASP A 89 7.56 1.71 10.07
CA ASP A 89 8.22 2.44 8.98
C ASP A 89 7.26 2.57 7.79
N VAL A 90 6.80 3.79 7.55
CA VAL A 90 5.86 4.14 6.48
C VAL A 90 6.43 3.86 5.10
N ASN A 91 7.76 3.93 4.96
CA ASN A 91 8.48 3.78 3.69
C ASN A 91 9.18 2.42 3.56
N ALA A 92 8.89 1.48 4.46
CA ALA A 92 9.42 0.13 4.40
C ALA A 92 9.17 -0.50 3.02
N GLN A 93 10.24 -1.05 2.45
CA GLN A 93 10.22 -1.73 1.15
C GLN A 93 10.20 -3.25 1.34
N GLY A 94 9.32 -3.95 0.63
CA GLY A 94 9.29 -5.40 0.62
C GLY A 94 8.00 -5.99 0.06
N GLY A 95 7.92 -7.32 0.03
CA GLY A 95 6.77 -8.06 -0.48
C GLY A 95 6.47 -7.80 -1.95
N THR A 96 5.26 -8.19 -2.38
CA THR A 96 4.83 -8.03 -3.78
C THR A 96 4.62 -6.56 -4.17
N TYR A 97 4.17 -5.73 -3.22
CA TYR A 97 3.71 -4.37 -3.50
C TYR A 97 4.79 -3.29 -3.40
N GLY A 98 5.92 -3.55 -2.73
CA GLY A 98 6.97 -2.53 -2.50
C GLY A 98 6.74 -1.77 -1.20
N THR A 99 5.89 -0.73 -1.19
CA THR A 99 5.55 0.13 -0.05
C THR A 99 4.09 0.01 0.37
N ALA A 100 3.74 0.57 1.53
CA ALA A 100 2.36 0.72 1.96
C ALA A 100 1.53 1.59 0.99
N LEU A 101 2.13 2.64 0.43
CA LEU A 101 1.46 3.54 -0.52
C LEU A 101 1.15 2.83 -1.85
N GLN A 102 2.10 2.04 -2.37
CA GLN A 102 1.88 1.20 -3.55
C GLN A 102 0.81 0.13 -3.29
N ALA A 103 0.81 -0.48 -2.10
CA ALA A 103 -0.22 -1.44 -1.70
C ALA A 103 -1.63 -0.80 -1.68
N ALA A 104 -1.77 0.38 -1.06
CA ALA A 104 -3.04 1.12 -1.04
C ALA A 104 -3.50 1.53 -2.45
N SER A 105 -2.55 1.94 -3.30
CA SER A 105 -2.82 2.32 -4.69
C SER A 105 -3.27 1.13 -5.54
N SER A 106 -2.68 -0.04 -5.34
CA SER A 106 -3.13 -1.30 -5.94
C SER A 106 -4.49 -1.77 -5.43
N GLY A 107 -4.92 -1.32 -4.24
CA GLY A 107 -6.21 -1.65 -3.64
C GLY A 107 -7.31 -0.62 -3.92
N GLY A 108 -6.98 0.54 -4.50
CA GLY A 108 -7.94 1.61 -4.78
C GLY A 108 -8.34 2.48 -3.57
N HIS A 109 -7.56 2.46 -2.48
CA HIS A 109 -7.97 3.05 -1.19
C HIS A 109 -7.56 4.52 -1.02
N ILE A 110 -8.40 5.45 -1.49
CA ILE A 110 -8.16 6.91 -1.44
C ILE A 110 -7.82 7.42 -0.03
N GLU A 111 -8.65 7.08 0.96
CA GLU A 111 -8.48 7.54 2.35
C GLU A 111 -7.17 7.04 2.97
N VAL A 112 -6.77 5.82 2.64
CA VAL A 112 -5.47 5.26 3.06
C VAL A 112 -4.31 6.01 2.41
N ILE A 113 -4.42 6.34 1.12
CA ILE A 113 -3.38 7.10 0.42
C ILE A 113 -3.20 8.48 1.06
N GLN A 114 -4.31 9.18 1.32
CA GLN A 114 -4.26 10.48 2.00
C GLN A 114 -3.56 10.37 3.35
N LEU A 115 -3.95 9.39 4.18
CA LEU A 115 -3.34 9.13 5.47
C LEU A 115 -1.85 8.82 5.36
N LEU A 116 -1.43 7.93 4.46
CA LEU A 116 -0.02 7.56 4.32
C LEU A 116 0.84 8.74 3.86
N VAL A 117 0.35 9.54 2.91
CA VAL A 117 1.06 10.76 2.45
C VAL A 117 1.18 11.79 3.58
N GLU A 118 0.12 11.98 4.39
CA GLU A 118 0.19 12.82 5.59
C GLU A 118 1.19 12.31 6.63
N LYS A 119 1.46 11.01 6.65
CA LYS A 119 2.46 10.37 7.52
C LYS A 119 3.86 10.29 6.89
N GLY A 120 4.09 10.96 5.76
CA GLY A 120 5.41 11.06 5.14
C GLY A 120 5.76 9.91 4.21
N ALA A 121 4.76 9.22 3.63
CA ALA A 121 5.01 8.26 2.57
C ALA A 121 5.63 8.95 1.35
N ASP A 122 6.70 8.37 0.81
CA ASP A 122 7.31 8.81 -0.45
C ASP A 122 6.41 8.42 -1.63
N VAL A 123 5.78 9.43 -2.24
CA VAL A 123 4.88 9.28 -3.38
C VAL A 123 5.58 8.70 -4.60
N ASN A 124 6.89 8.91 -4.73
CA ASN A 124 7.71 8.50 -5.87
C ASN A 124 8.60 7.30 -5.58
N ALA A 125 8.38 6.62 -4.45
CA ALA A 125 9.10 5.41 -4.10
C ALA A 125 9.04 4.38 -5.24
N GLN A 126 10.21 3.85 -5.57
CA GLN A 126 10.37 2.83 -6.60
C GLN A 126 10.60 1.46 -5.97
N GLY A 127 9.94 0.43 -6.52
CA GLY A 127 10.10 -0.94 -6.06
C GLY A 127 8.84 -1.78 -6.24
N GLY A 128 8.91 -3.03 -5.79
CA GLY A 128 7.79 -3.98 -5.89
C GLY A 128 7.44 -4.35 -7.33
N PHE A 129 6.33 -5.07 -7.49
CA PHE A 129 5.87 -5.57 -8.79
C PHE A 129 5.47 -4.45 -9.75
N TYR A 130 4.79 -3.41 -9.24
CA TYR A 130 4.23 -2.34 -10.07
C TYR A 130 5.22 -1.21 -10.40
N GLY A 131 6.29 -1.05 -9.63
CA GLY A 131 7.26 0.04 -9.81
C GLY A 131 6.97 1.25 -8.94
N THR A 132 5.83 1.95 -9.13
CA THR A 132 5.42 3.15 -8.36
C THR A 132 3.98 3.05 -7.88
N ALA A 133 3.58 3.91 -6.93
CA ALA A 133 2.19 4.00 -6.48
C ALA A 133 1.25 4.37 -7.65
N LEU A 134 1.68 5.28 -8.51
CA LEU A 134 0.94 5.67 -9.71
C LEU A 134 0.76 4.49 -10.65
N GLN A 135 1.81 3.72 -10.93
CA GLN A 135 1.72 2.53 -11.79
C GLN A 135 0.82 1.43 -11.21
N ALA A 136 0.81 1.26 -9.88
CA ALA A 136 -0.10 0.35 -9.21
C ALA A 136 -1.58 0.77 -9.40
N ALA A 137 -1.88 2.07 -9.24
CA ALA A 137 -3.22 2.60 -9.47
C ALA A 137 -3.66 2.48 -10.93
N LEU A 138 -2.74 2.76 -11.87
CA LEU A 138 -2.99 2.61 -13.30
C LEU A 138 -3.26 1.15 -13.69
N SER A 139 -2.52 0.20 -13.13
CA SER A 139 -2.77 -1.23 -13.35
C SER A 139 -4.12 -1.69 -12.81
N GLY A 140 -4.63 -1.05 -11.76
CA GLY A 140 -5.96 -1.32 -11.19
C GLY A 140 -7.11 -0.55 -11.86
N GLY A 141 -6.80 0.44 -12.70
CA GLY A 141 -7.81 1.31 -13.33
C GLY A 141 -8.48 2.30 -12.39
N TYR A 142 -7.85 2.64 -11.25
CA TYR A 142 -8.45 3.50 -10.22
C TYR A 142 -8.24 4.99 -10.54
N ILE A 143 -9.17 5.59 -11.28
CA ILE A 143 -9.08 6.98 -11.78
C ILE A 143 -8.90 8.00 -10.67
N GLU A 144 -9.69 7.91 -9.62
CA GLU A 144 -9.67 8.85 -8.50
C GLU A 144 -8.34 8.76 -7.72
N VAL A 145 -7.78 7.56 -7.62
CA VAL A 145 -6.46 7.34 -7.02
C VAL A 145 -5.36 7.93 -7.90
N ILE A 146 -5.43 7.74 -9.23
CA ILE A 146 -4.49 8.33 -10.18
C ILE A 146 -4.48 9.85 -10.04
N GLN A 147 -5.66 10.47 -10.01
CA GLN A 147 -5.81 11.92 -9.82
C GLN A 147 -5.19 12.37 -8.51
N LEU A 148 -5.53 11.70 -7.40
CA LEU A 148 -4.98 12.02 -6.08
C LEU A 148 -3.45 11.93 -6.05
N LEU A 149 -2.86 10.86 -6.61
CA LEU A 149 -1.41 10.68 -6.61
C LEU A 149 -0.70 11.77 -7.42
N VAL A 150 -1.26 12.14 -8.57
CA VAL A 150 -0.75 13.26 -9.39
C VAL A 150 -0.83 14.58 -8.62
N GLU A 151 -1.94 14.85 -7.93
CA GLU A 151 -2.09 16.03 -7.08
C GLU A 151 -1.03 16.07 -5.97
N LYS A 152 -0.74 14.90 -5.37
CA LYS A 152 0.30 14.70 -4.36
C LYS A 152 1.74 14.67 -4.91
N GLY A 153 1.93 14.88 -6.22
CA GLY A 153 3.25 15.05 -6.82
C GLY A 153 3.89 13.77 -7.35
N ALA A 154 3.10 12.75 -7.70
CA ALA A 154 3.60 11.57 -8.40
C ALA A 154 4.21 11.93 -9.76
N ASP A 155 5.40 11.39 -10.04
CA ASP A 155 6.07 11.54 -11.32
C ASP A 155 5.38 10.68 -12.39
N VAL A 156 4.66 11.35 -13.28
CA VAL A 156 3.95 10.75 -14.41
C VAL A 156 4.89 10.12 -15.45
N ASN A 157 6.18 10.47 -15.44
CA ASN A 157 7.18 9.95 -16.37
C ASN A 157 8.06 8.87 -15.74
N ALA A 158 7.80 8.48 -14.49
CA ALA A 158 8.58 7.45 -13.82
C ALA A 158 8.61 6.16 -14.66
N GLN A 159 9.80 5.73 -15.04
CA GLN A 159 9.99 4.50 -15.81
C GLN A 159 9.67 3.29 -14.93
N GLY A 160 8.84 2.37 -15.43
CA GLY A 160 8.53 1.13 -14.74
C GLY A 160 7.92 0.09 -15.68
N LYS A 161 7.72 -1.12 -15.16
CA LYS A 161 7.46 -2.32 -15.97
C LYS A 161 6.17 -2.30 -16.79
N TYR A 162 5.16 -1.56 -16.36
CA TYR A 162 3.80 -1.80 -16.85
C TYR A 162 3.19 -0.66 -17.66
N LEU A 163 3.49 0.62 -17.42
CA LEU A 163 2.76 1.71 -18.08
C LEU A 163 3.59 2.99 -18.17
N SER A 164 3.61 3.60 -19.37
CA SER A 164 4.07 4.97 -19.61
C SER A 164 2.84 5.84 -19.92
N LEU A 165 2.67 6.95 -19.21
CA LEU A 165 1.66 7.95 -19.54
C LEU A 165 2.08 8.68 -20.82
N VAL A 166 1.32 8.54 -21.91
CA VAL A 166 1.64 9.20 -23.18
C VAL A 166 0.86 10.50 -23.28
N ARG A 167 1.59 11.61 -23.43
CA ARG A 167 1.02 12.94 -23.67
C ARG A 167 0.71 13.11 -25.15
N ILE A 168 -0.57 13.13 -25.52
CA ILE A 168 -0.97 13.47 -26.90
C ILE A 168 -1.40 14.94 -26.97
N ARG A 169 -0.81 15.70 -27.91
CA ARG A 169 -1.28 17.04 -28.29
C ARG A 169 -2.36 16.90 -29.35
N SER A 170 -3.60 17.28 -29.02
CA SER A 170 -4.62 17.48 -30.04
C SER A 170 -4.39 18.81 -30.78
N SER A 171 -4.72 18.85 -32.07
CA SER A 171 -4.73 20.07 -32.90
C SER A 171 -5.69 21.15 -32.38
N SER A 172 -6.64 20.79 -31.51
CA SER A 172 -7.54 21.70 -30.80
C SER A 172 -6.98 22.31 -29.51
N GLY A 173 -5.70 22.07 -29.18
CA GLY A 173 -5.05 22.59 -27.97
C GLY A 173 -5.38 21.81 -26.68
N ILE A 174 -6.31 20.86 -26.76
CA ILE A 174 -6.65 19.94 -25.66
C ILE A 174 -5.46 18.98 -25.47
N ARG A 175 -4.81 19.06 -24.31
CA ARG A 175 -3.85 18.04 -23.86
C ARG A 175 -4.67 16.89 -23.33
N ARG A 176 -4.45 15.67 -23.83
CA ARG A 176 -5.19 14.49 -23.36
C ARG A 176 -4.18 13.42 -22.96
N TRP A 177 -4.41 12.81 -21.81
CA TRP A 177 -3.57 11.74 -21.31
C TRP A 177 -4.19 10.42 -21.70
N LEU A 178 -3.43 9.67 -22.49
CA LEU A 178 -3.82 8.34 -22.91
C LEU A 178 -2.92 7.34 -22.20
N LEU A 179 -3.58 6.43 -21.47
CA LEU A 179 -2.95 5.20 -21.04
C LEU A 179 -2.80 4.31 -22.28
N TRP A 180 -1.58 3.86 -22.57
CA TRP A 180 -1.34 2.94 -23.67
C TRP A 180 -0.79 1.61 -23.16
N ASP A 181 -1.55 0.54 -23.35
CA ASP A 181 -1.04 -0.82 -23.47
C ASP A 181 -1.59 -1.40 -24.79
N SER A 182 -0.88 -2.36 -25.36
CA SER A 182 -1.17 -3.15 -26.58
C SER A 182 -2.59 -3.74 -26.68
N LYS A 183 -3.42 -3.63 -25.63
CA LYS A 183 -4.77 -4.18 -25.55
C LYS A 183 -5.89 -3.15 -25.30
N TRP A 184 -5.63 -1.99 -24.68
CA TRP A 184 -6.65 -0.98 -24.35
C TRP A 184 -6.08 0.44 -24.23
N THR A 185 -6.92 1.45 -24.51
CA THR A 185 -6.63 2.88 -24.31
C THR A 185 -7.59 3.48 -23.29
N MET A 186 -7.06 4.14 -22.25
CA MET A 186 -7.88 4.86 -21.25
C MET A 186 -7.65 6.36 -21.37
N ASP A 187 -8.73 7.12 -21.57
CA ASP A 187 -8.71 8.58 -21.67
C ASP A 187 -8.88 9.19 -20.28
N LEU A 188 -7.81 9.77 -19.73
CA LEU A 188 -7.82 10.44 -18.44
C LEU A 188 -8.33 11.90 -18.53
N GLY A 189 -8.74 12.35 -19.72
CA GLY A 189 -9.21 13.70 -19.97
C GLY A 189 -8.08 14.76 -19.92
N PRO A 190 -8.45 16.06 -19.92
CA PRO A 190 -7.51 17.18 -20.01
C PRO A 190 -6.84 17.63 -18.71
N TRP A 191 -6.96 16.87 -17.64
CA TRP A 191 -6.82 17.37 -16.26
C TRP A 191 -5.40 17.49 -15.73
N ILE A 192 -4.39 16.89 -16.36
CA ILE A 192 -2.99 17.16 -16.02
C ILE A 192 -2.57 18.46 -16.72
N MET A 193 -2.87 19.57 -16.05
CA MET A 193 -2.40 20.91 -16.41
C MET A 193 -0.97 21.14 -15.85
N ASP A 194 -0.10 21.59 -16.77
CA ASP A 194 1.15 22.35 -16.61
C ASP A 194 1.83 22.38 -15.21
N ARG A 195 2.49 21.28 -14.79
CA ARG A 195 3.73 21.42 -14.02
C ARG A 195 4.91 21.37 -15.00
N ARG A 196 5.27 22.53 -15.54
CA ARG A 196 6.58 22.68 -16.18
C ARG A 196 7.64 22.41 -15.10
N PRO A 197 8.76 21.74 -15.40
CA PRO A 197 9.91 21.82 -14.52
C PRO A 197 10.24 23.31 -14.33
N VAL A 198 10.30 23.76 -13.08
CA VAL A 198 10.88 25.06 -12.76
C VAL A 198 12.35 24.95 -13.13
N THR A 199 12.73 25.56 -14.25
CA THR A 199 14.15 25.79 -14.61
C THR A 199 14.74 26.86 -13.74
#